data_AF-A0A0A6S8T5-F1
#
_entry.id   AF-A0A0A6S8T5-F1
#
_cell.length_a   1.000
_cell.length_b   1.000
_cell.length_c   1.000
_cell.angle_alpha   90.00
_cell.angle_beta   90.00
_cell.angle_gamma   90.00
#
_symmetry.space_group_name_H-M   'P 1'
#
loop_
_entity.id
_entity.type
_entity.pdbx_description
1 polymer ?
#
loop_
_entity_poly.entity_id
_entity_poly.type
_entity_poly.pdbx_seq_one_letter_code
_entity_poly.pdbx_strand_id
1 'polypeptide(L)'
;MLRKKLESALTALIADIGDIQIGSKEQFPYGWRKAAKGRTVWRIVEEAITQNLEKNYAKYGFIFAQPSKSEVSVYDFQAKFDSNSAEVFVNIKSAVIGGKKNKDDISKAEKLKAFFEENIDR
;
A
#
# COMPACT_ATOMS: atom_id res chain seq x y z
N MET A 1 -6.26 -10.01 15.09
CA MET A 1 -6.56 -8.64 15.59
C MET A 1 -5.82 -7.56 14.80
N LEU A 2 -4.51 -7.66 14.60
CA LEU A 2 -3.69 -6.63 13.92
C LEU A 2 -4.14 -6.30 12.48
N ARG A 3 -4.37 -7.32 11.64
CA ARG A 3 -4.86 -7.12 10.26
C ARG A 3 -6.11 -6.24 10.21
N LYS A 4 -7.11 -6.52 11.04
CA LYS A 4 -8.38 -5.76 11.09
C LYS A 4 -8.16 -4.32 11.53
N LYS A 5 -7.27 -4.08 12.50
CA LYS A 5 -6.88 -2.71 12.92
C LYS A 5 -6.25 -1.95 11.76
N LEU A 6 -5.26 -2.56 11.09
CA LEU A 6 -4.58 -1.97 9.94
C LEU A 6 -5.56 -1.68 8.79
N GLU A 7 -6.44 -2.63 8.47
CA GLU A 7 -7.46 -2.48 7.44
C GLU A 7 -8.42 -1.33 7.76
N SER A 8 -8.89 -1.22 9.01
CA SER A 8 -9.77 -0.13 9.43
C SER A 8 -9.08 1.23 9.34
N ALA A 9 -7.84 1.33 9.82
CA ALA A 9 -7.03 2.56 9.78
C ALA A 9 -6.75 3.01 8.33
N LEU A 10 -6.32 2.10 7.46
CA LEU A 10 -6.03 2.40 6.06
C LEU A 10 -7.29 2.71 5.26
N THR A 11 -8.42 2.06 5.57
CA THR A 11 -9.71 2.40 4.94
C THR A 11 -10.14 3.81 5.29
N ALA A 12 -9.99 4.21 6.57
CA ALA A 12 -10.28 5.58 7.01
C ALA A 12 -9.35 6.61 6.35
N LEU A 13 -8.05 6.30 6.23
CA LEU A 13 -7.08 7.14 5.52
C LEU A 13 -7.48 7.33 4.04
N ILE A 14 -7.80 6.24 3.33
CA ILE A 14 -8.19 6.32 1.91
C ILE A 14 -9.46 7.15 1.75
N ALA A 15 -10.44 6.97 2.64
CA ALA A 15 -11.67 7.76 2.64
C ALA A 15 -11.42 9.26 2.89
N ASP A 16 -10.49 9.60 3.78
CA ASP A 16 -10.10 11.00 4.05
C ASP A 16 -9.36 11.64 2.87
N ILE A 17 -8.51 10.88 2.17
CA ILE A 17 -7.80 11.38 0.97
C ILE A 17 -8.79 11.66 -0.16
N GLY A 18 -9.77 10.76 -0.35
CA GLY A 18 -10.76 10.87 -1.41
C GLY A 18 -10.17 10.75 -2.82
N ASP A 19 -10.85 11.34 -3.79
CA ASP A 19 -10.44 11.29 -5.20
C ASP A 19 -9.23 12.21 -5.45
N ILE A 20 -8.18 11.63 -6.05
CA ILE A 20 -6.99 12.38 -6.45
C ILE A 20 -7.09 12.71 -7.94
N GLN A 21 -7.25 14.00 -8.25
CA GLN A 21 -7.26 14.49 -9.61
C GLN A 21 -5.82 14.58 -10.15
N ILE A 22 -5.35 13.55 -10.87
CA ILE A 22 -4.00 13.51 -11.43
C ILE A 22 -3.91 14.21 -12.80
N GLY A 23 -5.03 14.32 -13.53
CA GLY A 23 -5.05 14.94 -14.85
C GLY A 23 -6.45 15.08 -15.44
N SER A 24 -6.69 16.18 -16.14
CA SER A 24 -7.99 16.48 -16.74
C SER A 24 -8.18 15.80 -18.11
N LYS A 25 -9.41 15.78 -18.63
CA LYS A 25 -9.70 15.24 -19.97
C LYS A 25 -9.09 16.11 -21.07
N GLU A 26 -8.93 17.40 -20.82
CA GLU A 26 -8.30 18.37 -21.73
C GLU A 26 -6.79 18.10 -21.81
N GLN A 27 -6.16 17.73 -20.69
CA GLN A 27 -4.76 17.32 -20.64
C GLN A 27 -4.54 15.92 -21.23
N PHE A 28 -5.49 15.00 -21.01
CA PHE A 28 -5.43 13.60 -21.44
C PHE A 28 -6.68 13.22 -22.26
N PRO A 29 -6.81 13.70 -23.51
CA PRO A 29 -8.00 13.47 -24.34
C PRO A 29 -8.24 11.98 -24.66
N TYR A 30 -7.20 11.16 -24.57
CA TYR A 30 -7.27 9.70 -24.75
C TYR A 30 -7.12 8.93 -23.43
N GLY A 31 -7.22 9.62 -22.29
CA GLY A 31 -6.98 9.09 -20.96
C GLY A 31 -5.54 8.59 -20.76
N TRP A 32 -5.37 7.74 -19.75
CA TRP A 32 -4.06 7.26 -19.29
C TRP A 32 -3.46 6.10 -20.10
N ARG A 33 -4.19 5.53 -21.08
CA ARG A 33 -3.75 4.37 -21.89
C ARG A 33 -3.07 3.28 -21.03
N LYS A 34 -1.81 2.94 -21.33
CA LYS A 34 -1.01 1.95 -20.57
C LYS A 34 -0.47 2.47 -19.24
N ALA A 35 -0.41 3.79 -19.03
CA ALA A 35 0.11 4.42 -17.81
C ALA A 35 -0.87 4.33 -16.63
N ALA A 36 -2.15 3.98 -16.86
CA ALA A 36 -3.17 3.83 -15.81
C ALA A 36 -2.79 2.81 -14.71
N LYS A 37 -1.96 1.81 -15.05
CA LYS A 37 -1.35 0.84 -14.11
C LYS A 37 0.17 0.98 -14.04
N GLY A 38 0.71 1.99 -14.70
CA GLY A 38 2.14 2.20 -14.83
C GLY A 38 2.76 2.68 -13.52
N ARG A 39 4.08 2.62 -13.47
CA ARG A 39 4.89 3.08 -12.33
C ARG A 39 4.52 4.51 -11.91
N THR A 40 4.19 5.37 -12.85
CA THR A 40 3.86 6.79 -12.61
C THR A 40 2.63 6.97 -11.73
N VAL A 41 1.49 6.39 -12.09
CA VAL A 41 0.25 6.53 -11.30
C VAL A 41 0.41 5.83 -9.94
N TRP A 42 1.07 4.68 -9.91
CA TRP A 42 1.32 3.97 -8.66
C TRP A 42 2.19 4.78 -7.69
N ARG A 43 3.26 5.45 -8.17
CA ARG A 43 4.09 6.33 -7.33
C ARG A 43 3.30 7.49 -6.75
N ILE A 44 2.39 8.10 -7.52
CA ILE A 44 1.55 9.19 -7.01
C ILE A 44 0.62 8.69 -5.90
N VAL A 45 0.04 7.50 -6.07
CA VAL A 45 -0.82 6.88 -5.05
C VAL A 45 -0.02 6.52 -3.79
N GLU A 46 1.17 5.95 -3.96
CA GLU A 46 2.09 5.63 -2.86
C GLU A 46 2.41 6.88 -2.04
N GLU A 47 2.87 7.94 -2.70
CA GLU A 47 3.18 9.24 -2.05
C GLU A 47 1.97 9.86 -1.37
N ALA A 48 0.80 9.83 -2.01
CA ALA A 48 -0.41 10.38 -1.41
C ALA A 48 -0.77 9.65 -0.11
N ILE A 49 -0.62 8.33 -0.07
CA ILE A 49 -0.89 7.52 1.13
C ILE A 49 0.18 7.75 2.19
N THR A 50 1.48 7.64 1.86
CA THR A 50 2.56 7.72 2.83
C THR A 50 2.67 9.10 3.45
N GLN A 51 2.51 10.18 2.68
CA GLN A 51 2.56 11.56 3.20
C GLN A 51 1.35 11.87 4.10
N ASN A 52 0.14 11.45 3.73
CA ASN A 52 -1.04 11.67 4.58
C ASN A 52 -0.97 10.83 5.86
N LEU A 53 -0.42 9.62 5.77
CA LEU A 53 -0.20 8.78 6.94
C LEU A 53 0.87 9.38 7.86
N GLU A 54 2.02 9.80 7.33
CA GLU A 54 3.08 10.46 8.11
C GLU A 54 2.59 11.75 8.80
N LYS A 55 1.76 12.53 8.11
CA LYS A 55 1.20 13.76 8.66
C LYS A 55 0.15 13.51 9.75
N ASN A 56 -0.69 12.47 9.58
CA ASN A 56 -1.90 12.29 10.39
C ASN A 56 -1.97 10.94 11.11
N TYR A 57 -0.85 10.23 11.33
CA TYR A 57 -0.84 8.86 11.88
C TYR A 57 -1.66 8.72 13.18
N ALA A 58 -1.61 9.73 14.05
CA ALA A 58 -2.33 9.73 15.32
C ALA A 58 -3.86 9.70 15.12
N LYS A 59 -4.38 10.33 14.05
CA LYS A 59 -5.81 10.30 13.69
C LYS A 59 -6.30 8.88 13.42
N TYR A 60 -5.41 8.03 12.90
CA TYR A 60 -5.72 6.63 12.54
C TYR A 60 -5.34 5.64 13.64
N GLY A 61 -4.99 6.13 14.83
CA GLY A 61 -4.69 5.30 16.00
C GLY A 61 -3.28 4.70 16.02
N PHE A 62 -2.35 5.21 15.22
CA PHE A 62 -0.94 4.86 15.32
C PHE A 62 -0.23 5.76 16.33
N ILE A 63 0.82 5.24 16.97
CA ILE A 63 1.76 6.04 17.76
C ILE A 63 2.93 6.56 16.91
N PHE A 64 3.21 5.89 15.79
CA PHE A 64 4.05 6.40 14.72
C PHE A 64 3.68 5.74 13.39
N ALA A 65 3.91 6.47 12.30
CA ALA A 65 4.02 5.90 10.96
C ALA A 65 5.03 6.72 10.16
N GLN A 66 5.96 6.04 9.48
CA GLN A 66 7.02 6.69 8.70
C GLN A 66 7.22 5.97 7.36
N PRO A 67 7.42 6.72 6.27
CA PRO A 67 7.77 6.13 4.98
C PRO A 67 9.14 5.44 5.06
N SER A 68 9.38 4.52 4.13
CA SER A 68 10.72 3.99 3.93
C SER A 68 11.69 5.12 3.57
N LYS A 69 12.86 5.13 4.22
CA LYS A 69 13.95 6.08 3.93
C LYS A 69 14.78 5.70 2.69
N SER A 70 14.55 4.52 2.11
CA SER A 70 15.35 3.99 1.01
C SER A 70 14.47 3.58 -0.16
N GLU A 71 14.93 3.91 -1.38
CA GLU A 71 14.33 3.47 -2.65
C GLU A 71 14.43 1.95 -2.85
N VAL A 72 15.32 1.26 -2.13
CA VAL A 72 15.52 -0.20 -2.24
C VAL A 72 14.88 -0.99 -1.10
N SER A 73 14.17 -0.33 -0.19
CA SER A 73 13.42 -1.04 0.85
C SER A 73 12.36 -1.96 0.25
N VAL A 74 12.11 -3.06 0.96
CA VAL A 74 11.06 -4.02 0.60
C VAL A 74 9.67 -3.64 1.14
N TYR A 75 9.53 -2.46 1.73
CA TYR A 75 8.30 -1.92 2.30
C TYR A 75 8.19 -0.43 1.96
N ASP A 76 6.96 0.08 1.90
CA ASP A 76 6.68 1.47 1.55
C ASP A 76 6.56 2.35 2.81
N PHE A 77 6.01 1.80 3.91
CA PHE A 77 6.02 2.45 5.22
C PHE A 77 6.11 1.44 6.38
N GLN A 78 6.54 1.95 7.53
CA GLN A 78 6.52 1.26 8.81
C GLN A 78 5.63 2.00 9.81
N ALA A 79 4.92 1.27 10.67
CA ALA A 79 4.03 1.87 11.66
C ALA A 79 3.90 1.02 12.93
N LYS A 80 3.33 1.61 13.99
CA LYS A 80 3.07 0.93 15.26
C LYS A 80 1.82 1.49 15.93
N PHE A 81 1.00 0.62 16.51
CA PHE A 81 -0.29 0.99 17.12
C PHE A 81 -0.19 1.33 18.60
N ASP A 82 0.72 0.68 19.31
CA ASP A 82 0.96 0.92 20.73
C ASP A 82 2.43 0.64 21.08
N SER A 83 2.91 1.15 22.21
CA SER A 83 4.32 1.03 22.61
C SER A 83 4.81 -0.42 22.74
N ASN A 84 3.90 -1.36 22.98
CA ASN A 84 4.20 -2.75 23.29
C ASN A 84 3.94 -3.70 22.10
N SER A 85 3.32 -3.20 21.03
CA SER A 85 3.01 -3.94 19.81
C SER A 85 4.25 -4.11 18.95
N ALA A 86 4.29 -5.18 18.14
CA ALA A 86 5.29 -5.28 17.09
C ALA A 86 5.07 -4.18 16.04
N GLU A 87 6.18 -3.72 15.45
CA GLU A 87 6.13 -2.84 14.28
C GLU A 87 5.54 -3.59 13.08
N VAL A 88 4.80 -2.87 12.25
CA VAL A 88 4.28 -3.37 10.99
C VAL A 88 4.99 -2.73 9.81
N PHE A 89 5.38 -3.55 8.85
CA PHE A 89 5.99 -3.15 7.60
C PHE A 89 5.01 -3.43 6.47
N VAL A 90 4.66 -2.41 5.69
CA VAL A 90 3.53 -2.47 4.76
C VAL A 90 3.96 -2.08 3.35
N ASN A 91 3.44 -2.83 2.38
CA ASN A 91 3.52 -2.50 0.96
C ASN A 91 2.16 -2.03 0.44
N ILE A 92 2.14 -0.94 -0.29
CA ILE A 92 1.00 -0.36 -1.00
C ILE A 92 0.96 -0.95 -2.41
N LYS A 93 -0.18 -1.51 -2.78
CA LYS A 93 -0.45 -2.00 -4.13
C LYS A 93 -1.74 -1.38 -4.63
N SER A 94 -1.72 -0.86 -5.86
CA SER A 94 -2.91 -0.29 -6.52
C SER A 94 -3.48 -1.25 -7.56
N ALA A 95 -4.79 -1.23 -7.75
CA ALA A 95 -5.49 -1.90 -8.83
C ALA A 95 -6.39 -0.92 -9.58
N VAL A 96 -6.67 -1.20 -10.85
CA VAL A 96 -7.67 -0.43 -11.62
C VAL A 96 -9.02 -1.11 -11.45
N ILE A 97 -10.04 -0.30 -11.17
CA ILE A 97 -11.44 -0.74 -11.08
C ILE A 97 -11.83 -1.50 -12.34
N GLY A 98 -12.45 -2.68 -12.19
CA GLY A 98 -12.81 -3.55 -13.32
C GLY A 98 -11.65 -4.30 -13.97
N GLY A 99 -10.41 -4.14 -13.47
CA GLY A 99 -9.26 -4.93 -13.92
C GLY A 99 -9.33 -6.39 -13.45
N LYS A 100 -8.67 -7.30 -14.18
CA LYS A 100 -8.51 -8.70 -13.77
C LYS A 100 -7.99 -8.79 -12.33
N LYS A 101 -8.74 -9.47 -11.45
CA LYS A 101 -8.42 -9.69 -10.02
C LYS A 101 -7.42 -10.83 -9.76
N ASN A 102 -6.90 -11.49 -10.80
CA ASN A 102 -6.09 -12.73 -10.70
C ASN A 102 -4.70 -12.56 -10.04
N LYS A 103 -4.48 -11.50 -9.26
CA LYS A 103 -3.19 -11.15 -8.66
C LYS A 103 -3.33 -11.01 -7.13
N ASP A 104 -4.10 -11.88 -6.49
CA ASP A 104 -4.09 -11.98 -5.03
C ASP A 104 -2.73 -12.52 -4.61
N ASP A 105 -1.84 -11.61 -4.19
CA ASP A 105 -0.46 -11.92 -3.81
C ASP A 105 -0.37 -12.87 -2.60
N ILE A 106 -1.45 -12.99 -1.80
CA ILE A 106 -1.57 -13.98 -0.73
C ILE A 106 -1.38 -15.41 -1.26
N SER A 107 -1.97 -15.73 -2.41
CA SER A 107 -1.82 -17.07 -3.02
C SER A 107 -0.38 -17.37 -3.46
N LYS A 108 0.44 -16.34 -3.69
CA LYS A 108 1.87 -16.50 -3.98
C LYS A 108 2.70 -16.60 -2.72
N ALA A 109 2.34 -15.87 -1.67
CA ALA A 109 2.99 -15.96 -0.36
C ALA A 109 2.82 -17.37 0.24
N GLU A 110 1.63 -17.97 0.12
CA GLU A 110 1.40 -19.36 0.53
C GLU A 110 2.23 -20.35 -0.28
N LYS A 111 2.33 -20.16 -1.60
CA LYS A 111 3.20 -20.99 -2.46
C LYS A 111 4.67 -20.84 -2.12
N LEU A 112 5.12 -19.64 -1.75
CA LEU A 112 6.49 -19.38 -1.35
C LEU A 112 6.79 -20.03 0.00
N LYS A 113 5.86 -19.94 0.95
CA LYS A 113 5.94 -20.63 2.24
C LYS A 113 6.03 -22.15 2.02
N ALA A 114 5.13 -22.71 1.23
CA ALA A 114 5.13 -24.14 0.89
C ALA A 114 6.45 -24.57 0.24
N PHE A 115 6.98 -23.76 -0.68
CA PHE A 115 8.27 -24.01 -1.31
C PHE A 115 9.43 -24.09 -0.29
N PHE A 116 9.49 -23.18 0.68
CA PHE A 116 10.50 -23.22 1.73
C PHE A 116 10.31 -24.39 2.71
N GLU A 117 9.07 -24.76 3.02
CA GLU A 117 8.76 -25.95 3.83
C GLU A 117 9.16 -27.25 3.12
N GLU A 118 8.98 -27.32 1.80
CA GLU A 118 9.36 -28.49 0.98
C GLU A 118 10.88 -28.60 0.72
N ASN A 119 11.64 -27.51 0.89
CA ASN A 119 13.08 -27.44 0.58
C ASN A 119 13.90 -27.03 1.81
N ILE A 120 13.56 -27.56 2.99
CA ILE A 120 14.17 -27.17 4.27
C ILE A 120 15.66 -27.52 4.38
N ASP A 121 16.15 -28.46 3.55
CA ASP A 121 17.52 -28.99 3.55
C ASP A 121 18.38 -28.50 2.36
N ARG A 122 18.11 -27.30 1.83
CA ARG A 122 18.99 -26.61 0.86
C ARG A 122 19.53 -25.29 1.38
#